data_AF-A0A6B8VUW8-F1
#
_entry.id   AF-A0A6B8VUW8-F1
#
_cell.length_a   1.000
_cell.length_b   1.000
_cell.length_c   1.000
_cell.angle_alpha   90.00
_cell.angle_beta   90.00
_cell.angle_gamma   90.00
#
_symmetry.space_group_name_H-M   'P 1'
#
loop_
_entity.id
_entity.type
_entity.pdbx_description
1 polymer ?
#
loop_
_entity_poly.entity_id
_entity_poly.type
_entity_poly.pdbx_seq_one_letter_code
_entity_poly.pdbx_strand_id
1 'polypeptide(L)'
;MSLERKTLRRRILAGAAALTLSLSVVACSDAEEATGTAGDALSSATDAAGSAIDEATGGADSPDETTEPGEEGSPGETTEVESADGEPLEVPAAVLPVAEQAGFGAPTEVEEGAEGQTLVSFEEGYVVNSVEGGAQSLVGMIAETWIDEGGLDSDVGVPVAPEEANAEGNGWTQEFNNGTISWADDGSGEFVADIQSN
;
A
#
# COMPACT_ATOMS: atom_id res chain seq x y z
N MET A 1 -49.87 -5.93 -11.39
CA MET A 1 -48.43 -5.64 -11.29
C MET A 1 -48.27 -4.25 -10.68
N SER A 2 -48.00 -4.20 -9.37
CA SER A 2 -47.77 -2.96 -8.64
C SER A 2 -46.34 -2.47 -8.88
N LEU A 3 -46.20 -1.21 -9.29
CA LEU A 3 -44.92 -0.50 -9.27
C LEU A 3 -44.70 0.04 -7.85
N GLU A 4 -43.78 -0.58 -7.11
CA GLU A 4 -43.28 -0.02 -5.86
C GLU A 4 -42.28 1.10 -6.15
N ARG A 5 -42.72 2.35 -5.91
CA ARG A 5 -41.88 3.54 -5.97
C ARG A 5 -41.06 3.63 -4.69
N LYS A 6 -39.81 3.19 -4.71
CA LYS A 6 -38.87 3.33 -3.60
C LYS A 6 -38.50 4.80 -3.42
N THR A 7 -39.04 5.42 -2.36
CA THR A 7 -38.80 6.82 -1.99
C THR A 7 -37.34 7.03 -1.54
N LEU A 8 -36.59 7.86 -2.27
CA LEU A 8 -35.28 8.37 -1.86
C LEU A 8 -35.40 9.20 -0.57
N ARG A 9 -34.69 8.80 0.49
CA ARG A 9 -34.47 9.64 1.67
C ARG A 9 -33.16 10.42 1.49
N ARG A 10 -33.27 11.66 1.01
CA ARG A 10 -32.19 12.66 1.08
C ARG A 10 -31.96 13.00 2.55
N ARG A 11 -30.74 12.78 3.05
CA ARG A 11 -30.28 13.34 4.32
C ARG A 11 -29.27 14.43 4.01
N ILE A 12 -29.69 15.68 4.20
CA ILE A 12 -28.83 16.86 4.22
C ILE A 12 -28.46 17.06 5.69
N LEU A 13 -27.18 17.01 6.01
CA LEU A 13 -26.65 17.42 7.32
C LEU A 13 -25.69 18.58 7.10
N ALA A 14 -26.11 19.74 7.62
CA ALA A 14 -25.32 20.93 7.77
C ALA A 14 -24.75 20.98 9.19
N GLY A 15 -23.53 21.52 9.34
CA GLY A 15 -22.94 21.88 10.63
C GLY A 15 -21.42 21.87 10.54
N ALA A 16 -20.78 23.01 10.29
CA ALA A 16 -20.39 24.07 11.23
C ALA A 16 -18.91 23.90 11.66
N ALA A 17 -18.05 24.71 11.05
CA ALA A 17 -16.64 24.83 11.37
C ALA A 17 -16.43 25.46 12.76
N ALA A 18 -15.51 24.92 13.55
CA ALA A 18 -15.01 25.55 14.77
C ALA A 18 -13.47 25.43 14.79
N LEU A 19 -12.80 26.52 14.43
CA LEU A 19 -11.36 26.70 14.57
C LEU A 19 -11.07 27.23 15.98
N THR A 20 -10.36 26.46 16.80
CA THR A 20 -9.84 26.96 18.09
C THR A 20 -8.32 27.00 18.05
N LEU A 21 -7.79 28.19 17.76
CA LEU A 21 -6.38 28.55 17.99
C LEU A 21 -6.20 28.86 19.49
N SER A 22 -5.34 28.12 20.17
CA SER A 22 -4.86 28.46 21.51
C SER A 22 -3.42 28.98 21.44
N LEU A 23 -3.28 30.30 21.56
CA LEU A 23 -2.02 31.00 21.85
C LEU A 23 -1.84 31.07 23.37
N SER A 24 -0.71 30.61 23.89
CA SER A 24 -0.26 30.90 25.26
C SER A 24 1.07 31.65 25.22
N VAL A 25 1.10 32.81 25.89
CA VAL A 25 2.17 33.82 25.84
C VAL A 25 2.82 34.01 27.23
N VAL A 26 4.16 34.14 27.19
CA VAL A 26 5.10 34.88 28.09
C VAL A 26 5.70 34.22 29.35
N ALA A 27 7.04 34.22 29.37
CA ALA A 27 7.86 34.76 30.46
C ALA A 27 9.12 35.45 29.85
N CYS A 28 9.18 36.78 29.90
CA CYS A 28 10.30 37.60 29.42
C CYS A 28 11.47 37.65 30.42
N SER A 29 12.69 37.77 29.90
CA SER A 29 13.70 38.64 30.51
C SER A 29 14.57 39.28 29.41
N ASP A 30 14.42 40.61 29.36
CA ASP A 30 15.41 41.64 29.08
C ASP A 30 15.86 41.98 27.64
N ALA A 31 15.61 43.25 27.33
CA ALA A 31 16.35 44.20 26.48
C ALA A 31 15.79 44.60 25.09
N GLU A 32 15.87 45.92 24.89
CA GLU A 32 15.26 46.85 23.95
C GLU A 32 15.57 46.71 22.43
N GLU A 33 14.59 47.19 21.64
CA GLU A 33 14.69 47.99 20.41
C GLU A 33 15.63 47.54 19.26
N ALA A 34 15.04 47.02 18.17
CA ALA A 34 15.02 47.72 16.87
C ALA A 34 14.28 46.92 15.77
N THR A 35 13.49 47.66 15.02
CA THR A 35 12.79 47.38 13.75
C THR A 35 13.33 46.23 12.88
N GLY A 36 12.42 45.36 12.46
CA GLY A 36 12.73 44.10 11.79
C GLY A 36 13.04 44.17 10.30
N THR A 37 13.42 43.01 9.77
CA THR A 37 13.08 42.56 8.42
C THR A 37 13.19 41.04 8.34
N ALA A 38 12.52 40.50 7.33
CA ALA A 38 12.25 39.10 7.02
C ALA A 38 13.43 38.13 7.08
N GLY A 39 13.08 36.85 7.26
CA GLY A 39 13.73 35.77 6.52
C GLY A 39 14.49 34.75 7.36
N ASP A 40 13.82 33.61 7.53
CA ASP A 40 14.39 32.26 7.39
C ASP A 40 15.41 31.73 8.43
N ALA A 41 15.36 30.41 8.53
CA ALA A 41 16.40 29.49 8.96
C ALA A 41 16.46 29.08 10.46
N LEU A 42 16.27 27.76 10.58
CA LEU A 42 17.10 26.82 11.34
C LEU A 42 16.89 26.69 12.85
N SER A 43 16.27 25.56 13.20
CA SER A 43 16.87 24.52 14.04
C SER A 43 17.62 24.97 15.29
N SER A 44 16.87 25.25 16.37
CA SER A 44 17.27 24.87 17.72
C SER A 44 17.12 23.35 17.86
N ALA A 45 17.92 22.55 18.53
CA ALA A 45 19.07 22.66 19.42
C ALA A 45 19.59 21.19 19.52
N THR A 46 20.81 20.80 19.87
CA THR A 46 21.59 21.19 21.03
C THR A 46 22.94 20.46 20.89
N ASP A 47 23.98 21.15 20.44
CA ASP A 47 25.36 20.68 20.54
C ASP A 47 26.07 21.57 21.56
N ALA A 48 26.31 21.03 22.74
CA ALA A 48 27.48 21.35 23.57
C ALA A 48 27.37 20.67 24.95
N ALA A 49 27.82 19.43 25.04
CA ALA A 49 28.45 18.93 26.27
C ALA A 49 29.44 17.80 25.94
N GLY A 50 30.73 18.14 25.91
CA GLY A 50 31.81 17.21 26.27
C GLY A 50 32.71 16.71 25.14
N SER A 51 33.69 17.51 24.74
CA SER A 51 34.94 16.99 24.15
C SER A 51 35.80 16.32 25.22
N ALA A 52 36.27 15.09 24.95
CA ALA A 52 37.62 14.57 25.29
C ALA A 52 37.78 13.20 24.59
N ILE A 53 38.56 13.11 23.51
CA ILE A 53 39.96 12.59 23.48
C ILE A 53 40.04 11.11 23.89
N ASP A 54 40.33 10.19 22.95
CA ASP A 54 41.64 9.51 22.77
C ASP A 54 41.51 8.30 21.82
N GLU A 55 42.58 8.00 21.07
CA GLU A 55 42.65 6.88 20.13
C GLU A 55 42.73 5.53 20.85
N ALA A 56 41.94 4.52 20.43
CA ALA A 56 42.38 3.12 20.31
C ALA A 56 41.24 2.19 19.83
N THR A 57 41.50 1.49 18.73
CA THR A 57 41.09 0.10 18.43
C THR A 57 39.77 -0.45 19.00
N GLY A 58 38.87 -0.78 18.08
CA GLY A 58 38.15 -2.07 18.13
C GLY A 58 36.66 -2.02 18.47
N GLY A 59 35.85 -2.45 17.51
CA GLY A 59 34.65 -3.24 17.75
C GLY A 59 33.36 -2.47 18.02
N ALA A 60 32.40 -2.70 17.12
CA ALA A 60 30.96 -2.80 17.35
C ALA A 60 30.27 -1.74 18.24
N ASP A 61 29.48 -0.86 17.59
CA ASP A 61 28.04 -0.75 17.86
C ASP A 61 27.44 0.21 16.82
N SER A 62 26.90 -0.34 15.74
CA SER A 62 25.89 0.38 14.97
C SER A 62 24.55 0.04 15.62
N PRO A 63 23.71 1.02 15.98
CA PRO A 63 22.37 0.72 16.44
C PRO A 63 21.63 0.04 15.30
N ASP A 64 21.36 -1.22 15.58
CA ASP A 64 20.39 -2.11 14.99
C ASP A 64 19.04 -1.37 14.88
N GLU A 65 18.78 -0.75 13.72
CA GLU A 65 17.42 -0.72 13.19
C GLU A 65 17.27 -1.93 12.29
N THR A 66 17.30 -3.11 12.92
CA THR A 66 16.57 -4.24 12.35
C THR A 66 15.11 -3.86 12.50
N THR A 67 14.55 -3.25 11.47
CA THR A 67 13.14 -3.47 11.17
C THR A 67 13.00 -4.99 11.12
N GLU A 68 12.37 -5.57 12.13
CA GLU A 68 11.96 -6.96 12.07
C GLU A 68 11.22 -7.11 10.75
N PRO A 69 11.67 -7.95 9.79
CA PRO A 69 10.80 -8.30 8.68
C PRO A 69 9.56 -8.89 9.35
N GLY A 70 8.40 -8.27 9.08
CA GLY A 70 7.13 -8.71 9.62
C GLY A 70 7.03 -10.22 9.46
N GLU A 71 6.47 -10.90 10.47
CA GLU A 71 6.12 -12.30 10.37
C GLU A 71 5.49 -12.56 9.00
N GLU A 72 6.27 -13.15 8.10
CA GLU A 72 5.80 -13.69 6.83
C GLU A 72 4.84 -14.80 7.23
N GLY A 73 3.56 -14.45 7.36
CA GLY A 73 2.49 -15.38 7.66
C GLY A 73 2.64 -16.54 6.70
N SER A 74 2.74 -17.76 7.23
CA SER A 74 2.82 -18.96 6.41
C SER A 74 1.69 -18.90 5.39
N PRO A 75 1.91 -19.20 4.10
CA PRO A 75 0.91 -19.01 3.04
C PRO A 75 -0.39 -19.82 3.28
N GLY A 76 -0.42 -20.74 4.25
CA GLY A 76 -1.60 -21.49 4.66
C GLY A 76 -2.22 -21.09 6.00
N GLU A 77 -1.74 -20.05 6.69
CA GLU A 77 -2.40 -19.55 7.90
C GLU A 77 -3.53 -18.59 7.53
N THR A 78 -4.76 -18.91 7.93
CA THR A 78 -5.96 -18.10 7.67
C THR A 78 -6.42 -17.36 8.93
N THR A 79 -7.08 -16.23 8.72
CA THR A 79 -7.72 -15.42 9.76
C THR A 79 -9.12 -15.01 9.32
N GLU A 80 -10.05 -14.95 10.26
CA GLU A 80 -11.41 -14.45 10.01
C GLU A 80 -11.40 -12.91 9.98
N VAL A 81 -11.88 -12.33 8.89
CA VAL A 81 -12.02 -10.88 8.71
C VAL A 81 -13.45 -10.53 8.28
N GLU A 82 -13.94 -9.37 8.69
CA GLU A 82 -15.23 -8.86 8.22
C GLU A 82 -15.12 -8.41 6.76
N SER A 83 -15.96 -8.97 5.89
CA SER A 83 -16.05 -8.58 4.48
C SER A 83 -16.69 -7.20 4.32
N ALA A 84 -16.63 -6.67 3.09
CA ALA A 84 -17.32 -5.43 2.73
C ALA A 84 -18.85 -5.49 2.99
N ASP A 85 -19.46 -6.67 2.95
CA ASP A 85 -20.87 -6.92 3.25
C ASP A 85 -21.15 -7.16 4.75
N GLY A 86 -20.11 -7.21 5.58
CA GLY A 86 -20.19 -7.46 7.02
C GLY A 86 -20.35 -8.93 7.41
N GLU A 87 -20.02 -9.86 6.51
CA GLU A 87 -19.98 -11.30 6.80
C GLU A 87 -18.53 -11.75 7.04
N PRO A 88 -18.28 -12.70 7.95
CA PRO A 88 -16.93 -13.19 8.17
C PRO A 88 -16.42 -13.97 6.95
N LEU A 89 -15.19 -13.66 6.51
CA LEU A 89 -14.46 -14.37 5.46
C LEU A 89 -13.13 -14.90 6.03
N GLU A 90 -12.78 -16.13 5.67
CA GLU A 90 -11.45 -16.69 5.96
C GLU A 90 -10.46 -16.22 4.89
N VAL A 91 -9.51 -15.38 5.30
CA VAL A 91 -8.50 -14.79 4.42
C VAL A 91 -7.12 -15.21 4.89
N PRO A 92 -6.17 -15.56 3.99
CA PRO A 92 -4.80 -15.83 4.39
C PRO A 92 -4.20 -14.63 5.12
N ALA A 93 -3.58 -14.83 6.29
CA ALA A 93 -3.04 -13.75 7.11
C ALA A 93 -2.01 -12.89 6.34
N ALA A 94 -1.26 -13.52 5.42
CA ALA A 94 -0.30 -12.85 4.54
C ALA A 94 -0.94 -11.80 3.59
N VAL A 95 -2.23 -11.91 3.29
CA VAL A 95 -2.94 -10.97 2.39
C VAL A 95 -3.15 -9.62 3.05
N LEU A 96 -3.38 -9.59 4.37
CA LEU A 96 -3.74 -8.36 5.09
C LEU A 96 -2.68 -7.25 5.02
N PRO A 97 -1.39 -7.50 5.30
CA PRO A 97 -0.38 -6.45 5.19
C PRO A 97 -0.19 -5.96 3.75
N VAL A 98 -0.33 -6.83 2.75
CA VAL A 98 -0.23 -6.46 1.32
C VAL A 98 -1.42 -5.60 0.90
N ALA A 99 -2.63 -5.98 1.31
CA ALA A 99 -3.83 -5.20 1.09
C ALA A 99 -3.74 -3.82 1.77
N GLU A 100 -3.27 -3.74 3.01
CA GLU A 100 -3.06 -2.47 3.72
C GLU A 100 -2.03 -1.58 3.00
N GLN A 101 -0.91 -2.16 2.56
CA GLN A 101 0.13 -1.44 1.81
C GLN A 101 -0.38 -0.91 0.47
N ALA A 102 -1.24 -1.69 -0.22
CA ALA A 102 -1.88 -1.29 -1.46
C ALA A 102 -3.03 -0.28 -1.25
N GLY A 103 -3.41 -0.02 0.00
CA GLY A 103 -4.51 0.89 0.35
C GLY A 103 -5.89 0.29 0.09
N PHE A 104 -6.01 -1.03 0.11
CA PHE A 104 -7.28 -1.74 -0.09
C PHE A 104 -8.13 -1.75 1.18
N GLY A 105 -9.45 -1.78 0.98
CA GLY A 105 -10.44 -1.87 2.04
C GLY A 105 -10.69 -3.31 2.53
N ALA A 106 -11.95 -3.59 2.84
CA ALA A 106 -12.36 -4.92 3.27
C ALA A 106 -12.45 -5.88 2.07
N PRO A 107 -12.10 -7.17 2.25
CA PRO A 107 -12.24 -8.15 1.19
C PRO A 107 -13.71 -8.36 0.84
N THR A 108 -13.96 -8.69 -0.42
CA THR A 108 -15.30 -8.95 -0.96
C THR A 108 -15.52 -10.43 -1.20
N GLU A 109 -14.49 -11.14 -1.67
CA GLU A 109 -14.57 -12.55 -2.04
C GLU A 109 -13.19 -13.22 -1.90
N VAL A 110 -13.20 -14.53 -1.65
CA VAL A 110 -12.01 -15.38 -1.64
C VAL A 110 -12.27 -16.56 -2.57
N GLU A 111 -11.38 -16.77 -3.53
CA GLU A 111 -11.37 -17.93 -4.42
C GLU A 111 -10.12 -18.77 -4.16
N GLU A 112 -10.29 -20.09 -4.10
CA GLU A 112 -9.20 -21.06 -3.91
C GLU A 112 -8.81 -21.68 -5.25
N GLY A 113 -7.52 -21.66 -5.56
CA GLY A 113 -6.93 -22.25 -6.75
C GLY A 113 -6.23 -23.58 -6.48
N ALA A 114 -5.44 -24.02 -7.46
CA ALA A 114 -4.60 -25.19 -7.32
C ALA A 114 -3.48 -24.95 -6.30
N GLU A 115 -2.94 -26.03 -5.73
CA GLU A 115 -1.69 -26.00 -4.96
C GLU A 115 -1.66 -25.00 -3.78
N GLY A 116 -2.83 -24.66 -3.23
CA GLY A 116 -2.97 -23.74 -2.10
C GLY A 116 -2.93 -22.26 -2.48
N GLN A 117 -3.10 -21.94 -3.76
CA GLN A 117 -3.27 -20.58 -4.24
C GLN A 117 -4.61 -20.02 -3.76
N THR A 118 -4.63 -18.73 -3.45
CA THR A 118 -5.84 -18.00 -3.07
C THR A 118 -5.88 -16.65 -3.77
N LEU A 119 -7.01 -16.31 -4.36
CA LEU A 119 -7.29 -14.99 -4.92
C LEU A 119 -8.29 -14.29 -3.98
N VAL A 120 -7.86 -13.19 -3.37
CA VAL A 120 -8.71 -12.37 -2.52
C VAL A 120 -9.07 -11.10 -3.28
N SER A 121 -10.37 -10.90 -3.46
CA SER A 121 -10.93 -9.75 -4.16
C SER A 121 -11.20 -8.60 -3.20
N PHE A 122 -10.93 -7.38 -3.64
CA PHE A 122 -11.21 -6.12 -2.97
C PHE A 122 -11.95 -5.19 -3.95
N GLU A 123 -12.48 -4.06 -3.49
CA GLU A 123 -13.09 -3.08 -4.41
C GLU A 123 -12.05 -2.41 -5.32
N GLU A 124 -10.80 -2.36 -4.86
CA GLU A 124 -9.68 -1.65 -5.50
C GLU A 124 -8.81 -2.54 -6.39
N GLY A 125 -8.89 -3.86 -6.24
CA GLY A 125 -8.04 -4.82 -6.94
C GLY A 125 -8.07 -6.19 -6.28
N TYR A 126 -6.97 -6.91 -6.41
CA TYR A 126 -6.84 -8.28 -5.91
C TYR A 126 -5.52 -8.46 -5.15
N VAL A 127 -5.50 -9.44 -4.26
CA VAL A 127 -4.25 -10.00 -3.73
C VAL A 127 -4.26 -11.50 -3.97
N VAL A 128 -3.24 -11.99 -4.67
CA VAL A 128 -3.03 -13.43 -4.85
C VAL A 128 -2.00 -13.90 -3.83
N ASN A 129 -2.34 -14.92 -3.05
CA ASN A 129 -1.44 -15.60 -2.14
C ASN A 129 -1.11 -16.99 -2.68
N SER A 130 0.17 -17.31 -2.77
CA SER A 130 0.65 -18.61 -3.26
C SER A 130 1.93 -19.03 -2.55
N VAL A 131 2.26 -20.32 -2.61
CA VAL A 131 3.52 -20.84 -2.07
C VAL A 131 4.74 -20.32 -2.86
N GLU A 132 4.58 -20.07 -4.16
CA GLU A 132 5.69 -19.65 -5.04
C GLU A 132 6.00 -18.16 -4.92
N GLY A 133 4.95 -17.32 -4.94
CA GLY A 133 5.09 -15.85 -4.95
C GLY A 133 4.77 -15.15 -3.63
N GLY A 134 4.27 -15.86 -2.62
CA GLY A 134 3.69 -15.23 -1.44
C GLY A 134 2.43 -14.43 -1.79
N ALA A 135 2.07 -13.47 -0.94
CA ALA A 135 0.98 -12.53 -1.20
C ALA A 135 1.45 -11.37 -2.08
N GLN A 136 0.82 -11.19 -3.25
CA GLN A 136 1.15 -10.15 -4.23
C GLN A 136 -0.10 -9.40 -4.65
N SER A 137 -0.02 -8.06 -4.67
CA SER A 137 -1.12 -7.21 -5.14
C SER A 137 -1.21 -7.21 -6.67
N LEU A 138 -2.43 -7.10 -7.17
CA LEU A 138 -2.78 -7.00 -8.58
C LEU A 138 -3.79 -5.87 -8.72
N VAL A 139 -3.43 -4.85 -9.51
CA VAL A 139 -4.28 -3.66 -9.73
C VAL A 139 -4.36 -3.28 -11.20
N GLY A 140 -5.31 -2.39 -11.51
CA GLY A 140 -5.42 -1.72 -12.80
C GLY A 140 -5.56 -2.66 -14.00
N MET A 141 -5.03 -2.22 -15.15
CA MET A 141 -5.19 -2.94 -16.42
C MET A 141 -4.41 -4.26 -16.47
N ILE A 142 -3.34 -4.41 -15.68
CA ILE A 142 -2.62 -5.68 -15.56
C ILE A 142 -3.52 -6.71 -14.86
N ALA A 143 -4.18 -6.34 -13.77
CA ALA A 143 -5.14 -7.20 -13.10
C ALA A 143 -6.34 -7.56 -13.98
N GLU A 144 -6.94 -6.58 -14.67
CA GLU A 144 -8.03 -6.84 -15.62
C GLU A 144 -7.61 -7.82 -16.72
N THR A 145 -6.42 -7.63 -17.29
CA THR A 145 -5.87 -8.55 -18.31
C THR A 145 -5.69 -9.96 -17.76
N TRP A 146 -5.10 -10.10 -16.57
CA TRP A 146 -4.84 -11.41 -15.97
C TRP A 146 -6.14 -12.16 -15.62
N ILE A 147 -7.16 -11.46 -15.11
CA ILE A 147 -8.48 -12.04 -14.84
C ILE A 147 -9.17 -12.46 -16.15
N ASP A 148 -9.10 -11.65 -17.20
CA ASP A 148 -9.65 -11.99 -18.52
C ASP A 148 -8.96 -13.22 -19.15
N GLU A 149 -7.68 -13.45 -18.83
CA GLU A 149 -6.90 -14.63 -19.22
C GLU A 149 -7.16 -15.86 -18.32
N GLY A 150 -8.09 -15.78 -17.38
CA GLY A 150 -8.51 -16.90 -16.54
C GLY A 150 -8.02 -16.86 -15.09
N GLY A 151 -7.35 -15.78 -14.67
CA GLY A 151 -6.93 -15.60 -13.28
C GLY A 151 -6.01 -16.72 -12.79
N LEU A 152 -6.40 -17.42 -11.73
CA LEU A 152 -5.64 -18.54 -11.16
C LEU A 152 -5.38 -19.68 -12.16
N ASP A 153 -6.19 -19.79 -13.22
CA ASP A 153 -6.01 -20.77 -14.30
C ASP A 153 -5.25 -20.20 -15.52
N SER A 154 -4.73 -18.97 -15.45
CA SER A 154 -4.01 -18.32 -16.56
C SER A 154 -2.70 -19.05 -16.93
N ASP A 155 -2.36 -19.08 -18.21
CA ASP A 155 -1.14 -19.72 -18.73
C ASP A 155 0.17 -19.05 -18.23
N VAL A 156 0.11 -17.77 -17.84
CA VAL A 156 1.25 -17.09 -17.19
C VAL A 156 1.37 -17.39 -15.69
N GLY A 157 0.35 -18.03 -15.11
CA GLY A 157 0.26 -18.47 -13.72
C GLY A 157 -0.02 -17.34 -12.72
N VAL A 158 0.62 -17.37 -11.55
CA VAL A 158 0.36 -16.45 -10.42
C VAL A 158 1.45 -15.38 -10.30
N PRO A 159 1.13 -14.17 -9.81
CA PRO A 159 2.11 -13.11 -9.62
C PRO A 159 3.17 -13.54 -8.60
N VAL A 160 4.41 -13.11 -8.84
CA VAL A 160 5.57 -13.36 -7.95
C VAL A 160 6.21 -12.08 -7.43
N ALA A 161 5.76 -10.93 -7.92
CA ALA A 161 6.17 -9.59 -7.52
C ALA A 161 5.00 -8.62 -7.70
N PRO A 162 4.99 -7.45 -7.03
CA PRO A 162 4.01 -6.40 -7.30
C PRO A 162 4.27 -5.76 -8.68
N GLU A 163 3.29 -5.00 -9.19
CA GLU A 163 3.52 -4.21 -10.41
C GLU A 163 4.59 -3.13 -10.21
N GLU A 164 5.39 -2.91 -11.24
CA GLU A 164 6.45 -1.90 -11.26
C GLU A 164 6.38 -1.06 -12.53
N ALA A 165 6.85 0.18 -12.45
CA ALA A 165 6.99 1.01 -13.64
C ALA A 165 7.98 0.33 -14.59
N ASN A 166 7.62 0.22 -15.86
CA ASN A 166 8.49 -0.42 -16.84
C ASN A 166 9.77 0.40 -17.06
N ALA A 167 10.81 -0.25 -17.59
CA ALA A 167 12.13 0.37 -17.77
C ALA A 167 12.12 1.60 -18.71
N GLU A 168 11.14 1.66 -19.60
CA GLU A 168 10.94 2.73 -20.58
C GLU A 168 10.17 3.94 -20.00
N GLY A 169 9.55 3.79 -18.82
CA GLY A 169 8.77 4.82 -18.14
C GLY A 169 7.45 5.15 -18.83
N ASN A 170 6.95 4.28 -19.71
CA ASN A 170 5.73 4.46 -20.50
C ASN A 170 4.62 3.46 -20.13
N GLY A 171 4.74 2.79 -18.99
CA GLY A 171 3.76 1.81 -18.55
C GLY A 171 4.17 1.08 -17.28
N TRP A 172 3.46 -0.02 -17.02
CA TRP A 172 3.65 -0.89 -15.88
C TRP A 172 3.89 -2.32 -16.36
N THR A 173 4.59 -3.10 -15.55
CA THR A 173 4.85 -4.52 -15.79
C THR A 173 4.74 -5.27 -14.48
N GLN A 174 4.32 -6.53 -14.55
CA GLN A 174 4.28 -7.42 -13.39
C GLN A 174 4.73 -8.81 -13.80
N GLU A 175 5.57 -9.41 -12.95
CA GLU A 175 6.12 -10.74 -13.14
C GLU A 175 5.19 -11.81 -12.54
N PHE A 176 5.02 -12.89 -13.30
CA PHE A 176 4.28 -14.08 -12.93
C PHE A 176 5.21 -15.31 -13.02
N ASN A 177 4.92 -16.37 -12.29
CA ASN A 177 5.79 -17.55 -12.24
C ASN A 177 6.05 -18.19 -13.62
N ASN A 178 5.15 -18.01 -14.59
CA ASN A 178 5.27 -18.54 -15.95
C ASN A 178 5.18 -17.47 -17.04
N GLY A 179 5.43 -16.19 -16.71
CA GLY A 179 5.42 -15.12 -17.69
C GLY A 179 5.47 -13.70 -17.12
N THR A 180 5.11 -12.74 -17.94
CA THR A 180 5.05 -11.33 -17.57
C THR A 180 3.87 -10.70 -18.29
N ILE A 181 3.13 -9.84 -17.59
CA ILE A 181 2.10 -9.00 -18.22
C ILE A 181 2.56 -7.54 -18.11
N SER A 182 2.48 -6.82 -19.21
CA SER A 182 2.77 -5.38 -19.27
C SER A 182 1.58 -4.61 -19.81
N TRP A 183 1.37 -3.40 -19.28
CA TRP A 183 0.41 -2.43 -19.80
C TRP A 183 1.15 -1.12 -20.08
N ALA A 184 1.39 -0.82 -21.35
CA ALA A 184 2.24 0.30 -21.75
C ALA A 184 1.79 0.96 -23.05
N ASP A 185 2.21 2.20 -23.25
CA ASP A 185 2.05 2.93 -24.51
C ASP A 185 2.82 2.26 -25.65
N ASP A 186 2.16 1.95 -26.76
CA ASP A 186 2.73 1.29 -27.94
C ASP A 186 3.61 2.21 -28.81
N GLY A 187 3.86 3.45 -28.36
CA GLY A 187 4.58 4.49 -29.09
C GLY A 187 3.69 5.34 -30.00
N SER A 188 2.39 5.04 -30.11
CA SER A 188 1.40 5.83 -30.86
C SER A 188 0.52 6.72 -29.98
N GLY A 189 0.62 6.60 -28.65
CA GLY A 189 -0.30 7.22 -27.70
C GLY A 189 -1.39 6.26 -27.21
N GLU A 190 -1.41 5.01 -27.65
CA GLU A 190 -2.38 3.98 -27.26
C GLU A 190 -1.72 3.01 -26.28
N PHE A 191 -2.39 2.76 -25.15
CA PHE A 191 -1.93 1.77 -24.19
C PHE A 191 -2.48 0.39 -24.55
N VAL A 192 -1.62 -0.61 -24.51
CA VAL A 192 -1.96 -1.99 -24.86
C VAL A 192 -1.40 -2.96 -23.82
N ALA A 193 -2.12 -4.07 -23.65
CA ALA A 193 -1.67 -5.19 -22.85
C ALA A 193 -0.76 -6.08 -23.70
N ASP A 194 0.35 -6.50 -23.13
CA ASP A 194 1.27 -7.46 -23.71
C ASP A 194 1.51 -8.58 -22.71
N ILE A 195 1.28 -9.81 -23.14
CA ILE A 195 1.43 -11.02 -22.34
C ILE A 195 2.59 -11.82 -22.93
N GLN A 196 3.62 -12.05 -22.13
CA GLN A 196 4.79 -12.82 -22.51
C GLN A 196 4.89 -14.06 -21.63
N SER A 197 4.54 -15.22 -22.17
CA SER A 197 4.77 -16.50 -21.50
C SER A 197 6.22 -16.95 -21.62
N ASN A 198 6.71 -17.69 -20.61
CA ASN A 198 8.07 -18.22 -20.55
C ASN A 198 8.24 -19.59 -21.24
#